data_AF-A0A4P5S1T3-F1
#
_entry.id   AF-A0A4P5S1T3-F1
#
_cell.length_a   1.000
_cell.length_b   1.000
_cell.length_c   1.000
_cell.angle_alpha   90.00
_cell.angle_beta   90.00
_cell.angle_gamma   90.00
#
_symmetry.space_group_name_H-M   'P 1'
#
loop_
_entity.id
_entity.type
_entity.pdbx_description
1 polymer ?
#
loop_
_entity_poly.entity_id
_entity_poly.type
_entity_poly.pdbx_seq_one_letter_code
_entity_poly.pdbx_strand_id
1 'polypeptide(L)'
;MSIELIRQAILTGATDDLADIEMPATFRGVTVHADEQEMFAGMESSAKDPRASLHLDDVALPELAPDEVFVAVMASSINFNTVWSAIFEPLATFGFLTRLGRESVWGARHDQPFHVLGSDAAGVVVRVGSAVRDWKCGDAVTVHCNHVDDQDPTAHDDSMMATNQRIWGFETNYGGLAEITLVKANQLMPKPAHLTWEEAAVNALTNSTSYRMLVSPNGAQMTQGQSVLIWGASGGIGAYAVQYVLNGGGIPIGVVSSPERAELVRAMGCEAVIDRTAEGYKFWSDETTQDPSEWRRFGKKIRELIGTDPDIVFEHPGRSTMGASVFVAKRGGLIMTCAATSGFMIEYDNRYLWMNLKTIKGCHFANYREAYEANRLICEGKIHPTLSATYALDDVGEAAAAVQKNQHEGKLGVLVLAPEEGLGVTDPELRAQLLPEITRFSRHAQGGKKSGH
;
A
#
# COMPACT_ATOMS: atom_id res chain seq x y z
N MET A 1 0.86 -30.34 -9.14
CA MET A 1 0.61 -30.59 -10.58
C MET A 1 -0.31 -29.53 -11.17
N SER A 2 -1.50 -29.30 -10.58
CA SER A 2 -2.45 -28.29 -11.08
C SER A 2 -1.92 -26.86 -11.10
N ILE A 3 -1.20 -26.42 -10.06
CA ILE A 3 -0.65 -25.04 -10.02
C ILE A 3 0.33 -24.77 -11.17
N GLU A 4 1.13 -25.78 -11.54
CA GLU A 4 2.06 -25.67 -12.66
C GLU A 4 1.33 -25.58 -14.00
N LEU A 5 0.22 -26.31 -14.16
CA LEU A 5 -0.63 -26.22 -15.36
C LEU A 5 -1.27 -24.84 -15.48
N ILE A 6 -1.79 -24.29 -14.36
CA ILE A 6 -2.32 -22.92 -14.31
C ILE A 6 -1.24 -21.91 -14.71
N ARG A 7 -0.04 -22.03 -14.11
CA ARG A 7 1.10 -21.16 -14.42
C ARG A 7 1.48 -21.24 -15.90
N GLN A 8 1.60 -22.44 -16.45
CA GLN A 8 1.92 -22.65 -17.87
C GLN A 8 0.86 -22.07 -18.81
N ALA A 9 -0.42 -22.25 -18.50
CA ALA A 9 -1.52 -21.66 -19.27
C ALA A 9 -1.43 -20.12 -19.28
N ILE A 10 -1.15 -19.50 -18.14
CA ILE A 10 -0.97 -18.03 -18.05
C ILE A 10 0.25 -17.58 -18.86
N LEU A 11 1.40 -18.23 -18.70
CA LEU A 11 2.65 -17.86 -19.38
C LEU A 11 2.59 -18.03 -20.91
N THR A 12 1.78 -18.97 -21.39
CA THR A 12 1.58 -19.22 -22.82
C THR A 12 0.41 -18.42 -23.43
N GLY A 13 -0.36 -17.71 -22.59
CA GLY A 13 -1.57 -17.00 -23.02
C GLY A 13 -2.76 -17.91 -23.33
N ALA A 14 -2.68 -19.21 -23.00
CA ALA A 14 -3.75 -20.19 -23.17
C ALA A 14 -4.79 -20.09 -22.03
N THR A 15 -5.33 -18.89 -21.81
CA THR A 15 -6.19 -18.60 -20.66
C THR A 15 -7.62 -19.14 -20.80
N ASP A 16 -8.05 -19.47 -22.01
CA ASP A 16 -9.40 -19.98 -22.29
C ASP A 16 -9.68 -21.33 -21.61
N ASP A 17 -8.64 -22.16 -21.44
CA ASP A 17 -8.74 -23.49 -20.83
C ASP A 17 -8.58 -23.46 -19.30
N LEU A 18 -8.33 -22.29 -18.69
CA LEU A 18 -8.09 -22.19 -17.23
C LEU A 18 -9.27 -22.71 -16.39
N ALA A 19 -10.50 -22.56 -16.90
CA ALA A 19 -11.71 -23.04 -16.23
C ALA A 19 -11.76 -24.58 -16.12
N ASP A 20 -11.08 -25.29 -17.02
CA ASP A 20 -11.08 -26.76 -17.09
C ASP A 20 -9.95 -27.39 -16.25
N ILE A 21 -8.93 -26.61 -15.88
CA ILE A 21 -7.82 -27.11 -15.05
C ILE A 21 -8.29 -27.29 -13.61
N GLU A 22 -8.33 -28.53 -13.11
CA GLU A 22 -8.71 -28.83 -11.73
C GLU A 22 -7.93 -27.97 -10.71
N MET A 23 -8.64 -27.33 -9.78
CA MET A 23 -7.99 -26.52 -8.74
C MET A 23 -7.13 -27.38 -7.81
N PRO A 24 -5.96 -26.90 -7.36
CA PRO A 24 -5.12 -27.68 -6.45
C PRO A 24 -5.77 -27.82 -5.06
N ALA A 25 -5.52 -28.93 -4.38
CA ALA A 25 -6.00 -29.13 -3.00
C ALA A 25 -5.28 -28.21 -1.98
N THR A 26 -4.00 -27.89 -2.25
CA THR A 26 -3.18 -26.97 -1.46
C THR A 26 -2.42 -26.02 -2.37
N PHE A 27 -2.00 -24.88 -1.85
CA PHE A 27 -1.16 -23.90 -2.55
C PHE A 27 -0.12 -23.31 -1.60
N ARG A 28 1.03 -22.87 -2.12
CA ARG A 28 2.06 -22.22 -1.29
C ARG A 28 1.68 -20.79 -0.97
N GLY A 29 1.85 -20.38 0.28
CA GLY A 29 1.62 -19.00 0.72
C GLY A 29 2.48 -18.63 1.92
N VAL A 30 2.76 -17.33 2.04
CA VAL A 30 3.48 -16.78 3.18
C VAL A 30 2.51 -16.58 4.34
N THR A 31 2.81 -17.22 5.45
CA THR A 31 1.96 -17.31 6.62
C THR A 31 2.63 -16.77 7.87
N VAL A 32 1.82 -16.41 8.86
CA VAL A 32 2.18 -16.39 10.28
C VAL A 32 1.31 -17.41 11.02
N HIS A 33 1.75 -17.90 12.19
CA HIS A 33 1.05 -18.94 12.95
C HIS A 33 0.48 -18.45 14.29
N ALA A 34 -0.67 -18.99 14.68
CA ALA A 34 -1.42 -18.55 15.87
C ALA A 34 -0.73 -18.90 17.19
N ASP A 35 0.00 -20.00 17.24
CA ASP A 35 0.78 -20.44 18.39
C ASP A 35 2.09 -19.65 18.58
N GLU A 36 2.50 -18.86 17.59
CA GLU A 36 3.67 -17.99 17.64
C GLU A 36 3.35 -16.53 17.97
N GLN A 37 2.07 -16.17 18.14
CA GLN A 37 1.65 -14.76 18.29
C GLN A 37 2.29 -14.02 19.50
N GLU A 38 2.78 -14.75 20.49
CA GLU A 38 3.47 -14.23 21.68
C GLU A 38 5.00 -14.32 21.60
N MET A 39 5.58 -14.76 20.47
CA MET A 39 7.03 -15.01 20.34
C MET A 39 7.90 -13.77 20.55
N PHE A 40 7.32 -12.58 20.34
CA PHE A 40 7.99 -11.29 20.53
C PHE A 40 7.56 -10.56 21.81
N ALA A 41 6.90 -11.24 22.76
CA ALA A 41 6.46 -10.63 24.00
C ALA A 41 7.63 -10.01 24.78
N GLY A 42 7.47 -8.75 25.20
CA GLY A 42 8.49 -8.00 25.94
C GLY A 42 9.64 -7.44 25.09
N MET A 43 9.65 -7.65 23.77
CA MET A 43 10.61 -7.04 22.86
C MET A 43 10.14 -5.66 22.39
N GLU A 44 11.07 -4.72 22.28
CA GLU A 44 10.85 -3.43 21.59
C GLU A 44 10.49 -3.68 20.11
N SER A 45 9.55 -2.90 19.56
CA SER A 45 9.05 -3.06 18.18
C SER A 45 10.16 -3.06 17.13
N SER A 46 11.22 -2.26 17.34
CA SER A 46 12.38 -2.18 16.44
C SER A 46 13.27 -3.42 16.43
N ALA A 47 13.18 -4.28 17.45
CA ALA A 47 13.96 -5.50 17.60
C ALA A 47 13.21 -6.75 17.11
N LYS A 48 11.90 -6.67 16.87
CA LYS A 48 11.08 -7.78 16.37
C LYS A 48 11.43 -8.05 14.93
N ASP A 49 11.96 -9.23 14.62
CA ASP A 49 12.43 -9.57 13.28
C ASP A 49 11.34 -10.33 12.50
N PRO A 50 10.75 -9.76 11.44
CA PRO A 50 9.69 -10.43 10.69
C PRO A 50 10.15 -11.74 10.04
N ARG A 51 11.47 -11.94 9.86
CA ARG A 51 12.03 -13.20 9.33
C ARG A 51 11.85 -14.39 10.26
N ALA A 52 11.60 -14.14 11.55
CA ALA A 52 11.43 -15.21 12.53
C ALA A 52 10.01 -15.78 12.56
N SER A 53 9.02 -15.03 12.10
CA SER A 53 7.58 -15.37 12.20
C SER A 53 6.92 -15.64 10.85
N LEU A 54 7.57 -15.25 9.74
CA LEU A 54 7.07 -15.49 8.39
C LEU A 54 7.52 -16.86 7.91
N HIS A 55 6.55 -17.72 7.60
CA HIS A 55 6.75 -19.06 7.07
C HIS A 55 6.25 -19.15 5.64
N LEU A 56 6.71 -20.16 4.92
CA LEU A 56 6.22 -20.47 3.58
C LEU A 56 5.64 -21.89 3.61
N ASP A 57 4.31 -21.96 3.64
CA ASP A 57 3.59 -23.21 3.87
C ASP A 57 2.72 -23.59 2.67
N ASP A 58 2.46 -24.90 2.54
CA ASP A 58 1.34 -25.41 1.75
C ASP A 58 0.06 -25.35 2.58
N VAL A 59 -0.89 -24.51 2.18
CA VAL A 59 -2.18 -24.33 2.87
C VAL A 59 -3.34 -24.89 2.04
N ALA A 60 -4.37 -25.38 2.71
CA ALA A 60 -5.56 -25.92 2.04
C ALA A 60 -6.32 -24.83 1.27
N LEU A 61 -6.77 -25.17 0.06
CA LEU A 61 -7.65 -24.29 -0.71
C LEU A 61 -9.01 -24.17 0.00
N PRO A 62 -9.47 -22.96 0.36
CA PRO A 62 -10.79 -22.79 0.97
C PRO A 62 -11.91 -23.13 -0.03
N GLU A 63 -13.13 -23.33 0.46
CA GLU A 63 -14.31 -23.31 -0.40
C GLU A 63 -14.46 -21.92 -1.03
N LEU A 64 -15.11 -21.78 -2.20
CA LEU A 64 -15.35 -20.51 -2.89
C LEU A 64 -16.79 -20.03 -2.65
N ALA A 65 -16.98 -18.82 -2.09
CA ALA A 65 -18.31 -18.27 -1.88
C ALA A 65 -18.90 -17.71 -3.20
N PRO A 66 -20.22 -17.51 -3.28
CA PRO A 66 -20.89 -17.02 -4.49
C PRO A 66 -20.36 -15.69 -5.03
N ASP A 67 -19.93 -14.77 -4.18
CA ASP A 67 -19.45 -13.43 -4.52
C ASP A 67 -17.91 -13.32 -4.59
N GLU A 68 -17.20 -14.44 -4.47
CA GLU A 68 -15.75 -14.51 -4.42
C GLU A 68 -15.12 -15.00 -5.73
N VAL A 69 -13.82 -14.79 -5.83
CA VAL A 69 -12.99 -15.12 -6.98
C VAL A 69 -11.66 -15.71 -6.49
N PHE A 70 -11.22 -16.79 -7.13
CA PHE A 70 -9.83 -17.24 -7.02
C PHE A 70 -8.99 -16.57 -8.09
N VAL A 71 -7.88 -15.97 -7.67
CA VAL A 71 -6.86 -15.40 -8.56
C VAL A 71 -5.57 -16.19 -8.40
N ALA A 72 -5.02 -16.66 -9.51
CA ALA A 72 -3.65 -17.15 -9.55
C ALA A 72 -2.71 -15.96 -9.54
N VAL A 73 -1.98 -15.77 -8.43
CA VAL A 73 -1.19 -14.58 -8.20
C VAL A 73 0.13 -14.70 -8.92
N MET A 74 0.37 -13.80 -9.86
CA MET A 74 1.64 -13.72 -10.57
C MET A 74 2.66 -12.93 -9.76
N ALA A 75 2.24 -11.84 -9.14
CA ALA A 75 3.04 -11.05 -8.22
C ALA A 75 2.20 -10.38 -7.13
N SER A 76 2.85 -10.03 -6.03
CA SER A 76 2.30 -9.29 -4.89
C SER A 76 3.27 -8.18 -4.45
N SER A 77 3.05 -7.59 -3.27
CA SER A 77 3.96 -6.58 -2.73
C SER A 77 3.99 -6.57 -1.21
N ILE A 78 5.06 -6.01 -0.64
CA ILE A 78 5.15 -5.75 0.79
C ILE A 78 4.52 -4.41 1.12
N ASN A 79 3.67 -4.41 2.16
CA ASN A 79 3.09 -3.23 2.76
C ASN A 79 3.45 -3.14 4.25
N PHE A 80 3.26 -1.96 4.86
CA PHE A 80 3.48 -1.80 6.30
C PHE A 80 2.58 -2.73 7.13
N ASN A 81 1.37 -3.01 6.67
CA ASN A 81 0.49 -3.97 7.34
C ASN A 81 1.04 -5.41 7.28
N THR A 82 1.77 -5.81 6.24
CA THR A 82 2.50 -7.07 6.19
C THR A 82 3.55 -7.13 7.30
N VAL A 83 4.32 -6.05 7.49
CA VAL A 83 5.33 -5.96 8.56
C VAL A 83 4.68 -6.03 9.93
N TRP A 84 3.60 -5.29 10.15
CA TRP A 84 2.83 -5.30 11.40
C TRP A 84 2.24 -6.67 11.73
N SER A 85 1.66 -7.36 10.75
CA SER A 85 1.22 -8.75 10.90
C SER A 85 2.35 -9.67 11.31
N ALA A 86 3.50 -9.57 10.63
CA ALA A 86 4.68 -10.40 10.90
C ALA A 86 5.23 -10.19 12.32
N ILE A 87 5.16 -8.97 12.86
CA ILE A 87 5.65 -8.69 14.23
C ILE A 87 4.54 -8.69 15.29
N PHE A 88 3.32 -9.09 14.91
CA PHE A 88 2.11 -9.14 15.74
C PHE A 88 1.76 -7.81 16.44
N GLU A 89 1.94 -6.68 15.75
CA GLU A 89 1.65 -5.35 16.27
C GLU A 89 0.57 -4.58 15.49
N PRO A 90 -0.16 -3.66 16.14
CA PRO A 90 -0.22 -3.46 17.59
C PRO A 90 -0.93 -4.60 18.33
N LEU A 91 -1.59 -5.49 17.57
CA LEU A 91 -2.25 -6.70 18.02
C LEU A 91 -2.01 -7.80 16.97
N ALA A 92 -1.96 -9.05 17.40
CA ALA A 92 -1.93 -10.19 16.49
C ALA A 92 -3.20 -10.25 15.61
N THR A 93 -3.02 -10.54 14.32
CA THR A 93 -4.12 -10.52 13.34
C THR A 93 -5.20 -11.57 13.58
N PHE A 94 -4.87 -12.66 14.29
CA PHE A 94 -5.80 -13.76 14.56
C PHE A 94 -7.07 -13.32 15.29
N GLY A 95 -7.01 -12.28 16.12
CA GLY A 95 -8.19 -11.72 16.77
C GLY A 95 -9.23 -11.17 15.77
N PHE A 96 -8.77 -10.61 14.64
CA PHE A 96 -9.66 -10.17 13.56
C PHE A 96 -10.24 -11.36 12.79
N LEU A 97 -9.41 -12.37 12.51
CA LEU A 97 -9.81 -13.58 11.80
C LEU A 97 -10.88 -14.38 12.57
N THR A 98 -10.68 -14.59 13.86
CA THR A 98 -11.68 -15.26 14.72
C THR A 98 -12.98 -14.46 14.82
N ARG A 99 -12.93 -13.12 14.76
CA ARG A 99 -14.14 -12.29 14.73
C ARG A 99 -14.90 -12.49 13.42
N LEU A 100 -14.22 -12.39 12.28
CA LEU A 100 -14.80 -12.68 10.96
C LEU A 100 -15.36 -14.11 10.88
N GLY A 101 -14.65 -15.07 11.47
CA GLY A 101 -15.06 -16.48 11.56
C GLY A 101 -16.45 -16.70 12.17
N ARG A 102 -16.89 -15.80 13.04
CA ARG A 102 -18.17 -15.89 13.75
C ARG A 102 -19.34 -15.23 13.03
N GLU A 103 -19.08 -14.50 11.94
CA GLU A 103 -20.09 -13.69 11.28
C GLU A 103 -20.96 -14.49 10.31
N SER A 104 -20.39 -15.48 9.63
CA SER A 104 -21.13 -16.31 8.67
C SER A 104 -20.42 -17.63 8.36
N VAL A 105 -21.11 -18.53 7.66
CA VAL A 105 -20.52 -19.77 7.13
C VAL A 105 -19.32 -19.49 6.23
N TRP A 106 -19.36 -18.42 5.44
CA TRP A 106 -18.27 -18.00 4.56
C TRP A 106 -17.14 -17.35 5.36
N GLY A 107 -17.47 -16.60 6.42
CA GLY A 107 -16.50 -16.01 7.34
C GLY A 107 -15.68 -17.06 8.08
N ALA A 108 -16.30 -18.17 8.50
CA ALA A 108 -15.66 -19.26 9.26
C ALA A 108 -14.38 -19.80 8.62
N ARG A 109 -14.27 -19.77 7.29
CA ARG A 109 -13.08 -20.22 6.55
C ARG A 109 -11.84 -19.38 6.89
N HIS A 110 -11.98 -18.12 7.30
CA HIS A 110 -10.82 -17.27 7.60
C HIS A 110 -10.20 -17.54 8.98
N ASP A 111 -10.95 -18.13 9.91
CA ASP A 111 -10.48 -18.49 11.26
C ASP A 111 -9.66 -19.79 11.20
N GLN A 112 -8.36 -19.63 10.96
CA GLN A 112 -7.42 -20.73 10.76
C GLN A 112 -6.25 -20.61 11.75
N PRO A 113 -5.53 -21.71 12.05
CA PRO A 113 -4.32 -21.65 12.88
C PRO A 113 -3.14 -20.95 12.16
N PHE A 114 -3.29 -20.62 10.88
CA PHE A 114 -2.34 -19.87 10.07
C PHE A 114 -3.04 -18.65 9.44
N HIS A 115 -2.27 -17.62 9.08
CA HIS A 115 -2.77 -16.46 8.34
C HIS A 115 -1.89 -16.19 7.13
N VAL A 116 -2.43 -16.43 5.93
CA VAL A 116 -1.80 -16.06 4.65
C VAL A 116 -1.88 -14.55 4.45
N LEU A 117 -0.72 -13.89 4.39
CA LEU A 117 -0.61 -12.44 4.32
C LEU A 117 -0.68 -11.89 2.89
N GLY A 118 -0.73 -10.55 2.78
CA GLY A 118 -0.54 -9.82 1.53
C GLY A 118 -1.80 -9.07 1.11
N SER A 119 -1.67 -7.75 0.97
CA SER A 119 -2.79 -6.85 0.68
C SER A 119 -2.73 -6.21 -0.70
N ASP A 120 -1.87 -6.72 -1.57
CA ASP A 120 -1.86 -6.42 -3.00
C ASP A 120 -1.67 -7.71 -3.80
N ALA A 121 -2.19 -7.76 -5.01
CA ALA A 121 -1.84 -8.81 -5.98
C ALA A 121 -2.08 -8.32 -7.41
N ALA A 122 -1.32 -8.88 -8.35
CA ALA A 122 -1.65 -8.91 -9.76
C ALA A 122 -1.57 -10.35 -10.25
N GLY A 123 -2.55 -10.76 -11.07
CA GLY A 123 -2.67 -12.15 -11.49
C GLY A 123 -3.79 -12.37 -12.48
N VAL A 124 -4.20 -13.63 -12.60
CA VAL A 124 -5.25 -14.06 -13.53
C VAL A 124 -6.36 -14.74 -12.75
N VAL A 125 -7.61 -14.38 -13.03
CA VAL A 125 -8.79 -15.04 -12.47
C VAL A 125 -8.82 -16.50 -12.94
N VAL A 126 -8.90 -17.44 -12.00
CA VAL A 126 -8.94 -18.88 -12.32
C VAL A 126 -10.26 -19.54 -11.95
N ARG A 127 -11.03 -19.00 -11.00
CA ARG A 127 -12.41 -19.44 -10.70
C ARG A 127 -13.23 -18.27 -10.20
N VAL A 128 -14.54 -18.31 -10.47
CA VAL A 128 -15.49 -17.30 -10.01
C VAL A 128 -16.66 -17.98 -9.30
N GLY A 129 -17.14 -17.36 -8.23
CA GLY A 129 -18.35 -17.77 -7.54
C GLY A 129 -19.60 -17.56 -8.40
N SER A 130 -20.69 -18.22 -8.03
CA SER A 130 -21.92 -18.26 -8.84
C SER A 130 -22.65 -16.92 -8.99
N ALA A 131 -22.33 -15.91 -8.18
CA ALA A 131 -22.93 -14.57 -8.22
C ALA A 131 -22.03 -13.50 -8.87
N VAL A 132 -20.80 -13.87 -9.25
CA VAL A 132 -19.87 -12.98 -9.96
C VAL A 132 -20.34 -12.76 -11.40
N ARG A 133 -20.29 -11.50 -11.86
CA ARG A 133 -20.87 -11.09 -13.15
C ARG A 133 -19.88 -10.37 -14.06
N ASP A 134 -19.04 -9.53 -13.49
CA ASP A 134 -18.15 -8.64 -14.25
C ASP A 134 -16.77 -9.26 -14.53
N TRP A 135 -16.51 -10.44 -13.99
CA TRP A 135 -15.23 -11.15 -14.08
C TRP A 135 -15.44 -12.61 -14.51
N LYS A 136 -14.49 -13.14 -15.28
CA LYS A 136 -14.46 -14.54 -15.73
C LYS A 136 -13.05 -15.10 -15.65
N CYS A 137 -12.93 -16.43 -15.71
CA CYS A 137 -11.64 -17.10 -15.81
C CYS A 137 -10.84 -16.55 -17.01
N GLY A 138 -9.54 -16.32 -16.81
CA GLY A 138 -8.64 -15.74 -17.81
C GLY A 138 -8.48 -14.21 -17.73
N ASP A 139 -9.33 -13.49 -16.99
CA ASP A 139 -9.18 -12.05 -16.84
C ASP A 139 -7.90 -11.70 -16.05
N ALA A 140 -7.07 -10.83 -16.63
CA ALA A 140 -5.89 -10.28 -15.96
C ALA A 140 -6.28 -9.11 -15.04
N VAL A 141 -6.00 -9.26 -13.75
CA VAL A 141 -6.50 -8.38 -12.69
C VAL A 141 -5.39 -7.87 -11.80
N THR A 142 -5.63 -6.72 -11.18
CA THR A 142 -4.97 -6.29 -9.94
C THR A 142 -6.03 -6.21 -8.84
N VAL A 143 -5.61 -6.41 -7.60
CA VAL A 143 -6.52 -6.56 -6.46
C VAL A 143 -6.30 -5.44 -5.46
N HIS A 144 -7.36 -4.75 -5.04
CA HIS A 144 -7.30 -3.81 -3.93
C HIS A 144 -7.75 -4.44 -2.62
N CYS A 145 -7.38 -3.84 -1.50
CA CYS A 145 -7.54 -4.46 -0.19
C CYS A 145 -8.82 -4.12 0.57
N ASN A 146 -9.81 -3.49 -0.06
CA ASN A 146 -11.07 -3.17 0.64
C ASN A 146 -12.00 -4.37 0.61
N HIS A 147 -12.01 -5.16 1.67
CA HIS A 147 -12.95 -6.25 1.84
C HIS A 147 -14.19 -5.75 2.58
N VAL A 148 -15.32 -5.70 1.88
CA VAL A 148 -16.62 -5.25 2.42
C VAL A 148 -17.69 -6.27 2.07
N ASP A 149 -18.60 -6.55 3.01
CA ASP A 149 -19.86 -7.21 2.69
C ASP A 149 -20.91 -6.12 2.39
N ASP A 150 -21.37 -6.12 1.14
CA ASP A 150 -22.25 -5.11 0.55
C ASP A 150 -23.69 -5.16 1.09
N GLN A 151 -23.98 -6.03 2.07
CA GLN A 151 -25.24 -6.02 2.82
C GLN A 151 -25.27 -5.00 3.96
N ASP A 152 -24.13 -4.46 4.38
CA ASP A 152 -24.09 -3.43 5.42
C ASP A 152 -24.69 -2.11 4.89
N PRO A 153 -25.81 -1.62 5.46
CA PRO A 153 -26.46 -0.40 4.97
C PRO A 153 -25.56 0.84 5.04
N THR A 154 -24.55 0.85 5.94
CA THR A 154 -23.60 1.96 6.07
C THR A 154 -22.55 1.99 4.95
N ALA A 155 -22.44 0.92 4.15
CA ALA A 155 -21.53 0.84 3.02
C ALA A 155 -22.01 1.61 1.77
N HIS A 156 -23.31 1.96 1.69
CA HIS A 156 -23.94 2.39 0.44
C HIS A 156 -23.70 3.87 0.06
N ASP A 157 -23.26 4.71 0.99
CA ASP A 157 -22.80 6.07 0.70
C ASP A 157 -21.28 6.10 0.47
N ASP A 158 -20.52 5.37 1.29
CA ASP A 158 -19.08 5.14 1.16
C ASP A 158 -18.74 3.79 1.81
N SER A 159 -18.25 2.82 1.03
CA SER A 159 -17.96 1.48 1.54
C SER A 159 -16.86 1.46 2.61
N MET A 160 -16.07 2.54 2.73
CA MET A 160 -15.12 2.69 3.83
C MET A 160 -15.77 2.95 5.19
N MET A 161 -17.05 3.36 5.21
CA MET A 161 -17.82 3.59 6.44
C MET A 161 -18.52 2.31 6.93
N ALA A 162 -18.46 1.23 6.16
CA ALA A 162 -19.07 -0.04 6.51
C ALA A 162 -18.50 -0.56 7.84
N THR A 163 -19.36 -0.98 8.75
CA THR A 163 -18.94 -1.51 10.07
C THR A 163 -18.20 -2.84 9.93
N ASN A 164 -18.41 -3.53 8.81
CA ASN A 164 -17.76 -4.77 8.43
C ASN A 164 -16.55 -4.58 7.49
N GLN A 165 -16.13 -3.34 7.24
CA GLN A 165 -14.97 -3.04 6.40
C GLN A 165 -13.71 -3.65 7.00
N ARG A 166 -12.89 -4.25 6.14
CA ARG A 166 -11.64 -4.92 6.50
C ARG A 166 -10.58 -4.69 5.43
N ILE A 167 -9.33 -4.80 5.84
CA ILE A 167 -8.18 -4.89 4.94
C ILE A 167 -7.88 -6.35 4.60
N TRP A 168 -8.01 -6.71 3.32
CA TRP A 168 -7.72 -8.06 2.82
C TRP A 168 -6.25 -8.47 3.06
N GLY A 169 -6.02 -9.69 3.52
CA GLY A 169 -4.68 -10.21 3.87
C GLY A 169 -4.07 -9.59 5.13
N PHE A 170 -4.89 -8.87 5.91
CA PHE A 170 -4.56 -8.30 7.23
C PHE A 170 -5.66 -8.64 8.25
N GLU A 171 -6.91 -8.29 7.97
CA GLU A 171 -8.11 -8.62 8.75
C GLU A 171 -8.93 -9.75 8.12
N THR A 172 -8.50 -10.24 6.96
CA THR A 172 -9.00 -11.47 6.33
C THR A 172 -7.83 -12.38 6.01
N ASN A 173 -8.06 -13.68 6.06
CA ASN A 173 -7.10 -14.68 5.57
C ASN A 173 -7.00 -14.68 4.03
N TYR A 174 -6.14 -15.56 3.49
CA TYR A 174 -5.98 -15.84 2.07
C TYR A 174 -5.52 -14.63 1.26
N GLY A 175 -4.54 -13.89 1.80
CA GLY A 175 -3.91 -12.74 1.16
C GLY A 175 -3.13 -13.04 -0.13
N GLY A 176 -2.52 -11.99 -0.70
CA GLY A 176 -1.86 -12.02 -2.00
C GLY A 176 -0.42 -12.54 -2.02
N LEU A 177 0.24 -12.73 -0.86
CA LEU A 177 1.59 -13.32 -0.81
C LEU A 177 1.50 -14.86 -0.88
N ALA A 178 0.79 -15.37 -1.90
CA ALA A 178 0.54 -16.79 -2.10
C ALA A 178 0.16 -17.10 -3.55
N GLU A 179 0.40 -18.33 -4.00
CA GLU A 179 0.14 -18.77 -5.37
C GLU A 179 -1.33 -18.61 -5.80
N ILE A 180 -2.26 -18.82 -4.87
CA ILE A 180 -3.69 -18.57 -5.04
C ILE A 180 -4.15 -17.61 -3.94
N THR A 181 -4.97 -16.63 -4.30
CA THR A 181 -5.68 -15.80 -3.33
C THR A 181 -7.20 -15.89 -3.50
N LEU A 182 -7.92 -15.75 -2.38
CA LEU A 182 -9.37 -15.64 -2.32
C LEU A 182 -9.76 -14.19 -2.05
N VAL A 183 -10.52 -13.59 -2.97
CA VAL A 183 -11.01 -12.21 -2.84
C VAL A 183 -12.47 -12.09 -3.22
N LYS A 184 -13.16 -11.07 -2.72
CA LYS A 184 -14.47 -10.70 -3.24
C LYS A 184 -14.36 -10.12 -4.65
N ALA A 185 -15.35 -10.33 -5.49
CA ALA A 185 -15.37 -9.79 -6.86
C ALA A 185 -15.29 -8.26 -6.91
N ASN A 186 -15.78 -7.57 -5.87
CA ASN A 186 -15.71 -6.11 -5.70
C ASN A 186 -14.33 -5.60 -5.23
N GLN A 187 -13.31 -6.46 -5.19
CA GLN A 187 -11.91 -6.10 -4.95
C GLN A 187 -11.06 -6.04 -6.22
N LEU A 188 -11.59 -6.56 -7.33
CA LEU A 188 -10.85 -6.73 -8.57
C LEU A 188 -10.88 -5.46 -9.41
N MET A 189 -9.77 -5.16 -10.05
CA MET A 189 -9.61 -4.09 -11.03
C MET A 189 -8.85 -4.62 -12.24
N PRO A 190 -9.05 -4.07 -13.45
CA PRO A 190 -8.31 -4.54 -14.61
C PRO A 190 -6.81 -4.27 -14.40
N LYS A 191 -5.97 -5.26 -14.72
CA LYS A 191 -4.51 -5.07 -14.70
C LYS A 191 -4.12 -4.03 -15.76
N PRO A 192 -3.27 -3.02 -15.43
CA PRO A 192 -2.69 -2.14 -16.44
C PRO A 192 -1.89 -2.94 -17.50
N ALA A 193 -2.29 -2.81 -18.77
CA ALA A 193 -1.78 -3.64 -19.87
C ALA A 193 -0.29 -3.42 -20.16
N HIS A 194 0.23 -2.21 -19.92
CA HIS A 194 1.62 -1.84 -20.21
C HIS A 194 2.61 -2.15 -19.07
N LEU A 195 2.11 -2.59 -17.91
CA LEU A 195 2.92 -2.95 -16.75
C LEU A 195 3.23 -4.43 -16.70
N THR A 196 4.34 -4.79 -16.09
CA THR A 196 4.64 -6.19 -15.72
C THR A 196 3.75 -6.65 -14.56
N TRP A 197 3.82 -7.92 -14.16
CA TRP A 197 3.06 -8.43 -13.02
C TRP A 197 3.46 -7.72 -11.72
N GLU A 198 4.74 -7.67 -11.42
CA GLU A 198 5.30 -7.04 -10.22
C GLU A 198 5.09 -5.51 -10.21
N GLU A 199 5.18 -4.85 -11.37
CA GLU A 199 4.84 -3.44 -11.48
C GLU A 199 3.35 -3.18 -11.27
N ALA A 200 2.47 -4.07 -11.74
CA ALA A 200 1.03 -3.95 -11.51
C ALA A 200 0.64 -4.22 -10.05
N ALA A 201 1.33 -5.16 -9.40
CA ALA A 201 1.03 -5.60 -8.04
C ALA A 201 1.40 -4.57 -6.95
N VAL A 202 2.35 -3.65 -7.18
CA VAL A 202 2.77 -2.72 -6.11
C VAL A 202 1.85 -1.52 -5.89
N ASN A 203 0.79 -1.38 -6.69
CA ASN A 203 0.05 -0.12 -6.73
C ASN A 203 -1.08 -0.06 -5.71
N ALA A 204 -1.96 -1.06 -5.69
CA ALA A 204 -3.36 -0.90 -5.25
C ALA A 204 -3.49 -0.26 -3.86
N LEU A 205 -2.88 -0.81 -2.81
CA LEU A 205 -2.99 -0.31 -1.44
C LEU A 205 -2.52 1.14 -1.33
N THR A 206 -1.27 1.39 -1.72
CA THR A 206 -0.62 2.70 -1.49
C THR A 206 -1.08 3.79 -2.46
N ASN A 207 -1.34 3.43 -3.72
CA ASN A 207 -1.87 4.33 -4.73
C ASN A 207 -3.29 4.78 -4.37
N SER A 208 -4.19 3.84 -4.05
CA SER A 208 -5.58 4.16 -3.77
C SER A 208 -5.72 4.94 -2.46
N THR A 209 -4.91 4.63 -1.44
CA THR A 209 -4.86 5.42 -0.20
C THR A 209 -4.47 6.88 -0.49
N SER A 210 -3.44 7.08 -1.32
CA SER A 210 -2.98 8.42 -1.70
C SER A 210 -4.03 9.17 -2.54
N TYR A 211 -4.71 8.46 -3.43
CA TYR A 211 -5.84 8.98 -4.21
C TYR A 211 -6.98 9.43 -3.30
N ARG A 212 -7.42 8.58 -2.35
CA ARG A 212 -8.49 8.93 -1.41
C ARG A 212 -8.08 10.15 -0.58
N MET A 213 -6.86 10.17 -0.05
CA MET A 213 -6.37 11.29 0.77
C MET A 213 -6.35 12.62 0.03
N LEU A 214 -5.94 12.64 -1.24
CA LEU A 214 -5.66 13.89 -1.96
C LEU A 214 -6.71 14.27 -2.99
N VAL A 215 -7.19 13.31 -3.78
CA VAL A 215 -8.01 13.57 -4.97
C VAL A 215 -9.50 13.43 -4.67
N SER A 216 -9.87 12.42 -3.88
CA SER A 216 -11.28 12.11 -3.61
C SER A 216 -11.99 13.22 -2.82
N PRO A 217 -13.30 13.46 -3.05
CA PRO A 217 -14.15 14.25 -2.15
C PRO A 217 -14.17 13.71 -0.71
N ASN A 218 -13.88 12.41 -0.51
CA ASN A 218 -13.77 11.82 0.82
C ASN A 218 -12.45 12.17 1.53
N GLY A 219 -11.45 12.72 0.84
CA GLY A 219 -10.22 13.22 1.42
C GLY A 219 -10.13 14.74 1.38
N ALA A 220 -9.03 15.23 0.82
CA ALA A 220 -8.74 16.66 0.69
C ALA A 220 -9.39 17.32 -0.51
N GLN A 221 -9.76 16.54 -1.54
CA GLN A 221 -10.30 17.06 -2.80
C GLN A 221 -9.46 18.21 -3.37
N MET A 222 -8.14 17.97 -3.50
CA MET A 222 -7.20 19.01 -3.89
C MET A 222 -7.54 19.60 -5.25
N THR A 223 -7.17 20.85 -5.43
CA THR A 223 -7.35 21.62 -6.65
C THR A 223 -6.02 22.18 -7.13
N GLN A 224 -5.94 22.49 -8.42
CA GLN A 224 -4.76 23.10 -9.02
C GLN A 224 -4.32 24.36 -8.26
N GLY A 225 -3.01 24.55 -8.13
CA GLY A 225 -2.40 25.67 -7.39
C GLY A 225 -2.32 25.47 -5.87
N GLN A 226 -2.99 24.47 -5.29
CA GLN A 226 -2.81 24.18 -3.87
C GLN A 226 -1.44 23.56 -3.59
N SER A 227 -0.84 24.00 -2.51
CA SER A 227 0.44 23.51 -2.00
C SER A 227 0.23 22.36 -1.02
N VAL A 228 0.99 21.26 -1.20
CA VAL A 228 0.83 20.03 -0.42
C VAL A 228 2.16 19.61 0.18
N LEU A 229 2.28 19.67 1.51
CA LEU A 229 3.42 19.12 2.23
C LEU A 229 3.29 17.60 2.32
N ILE A 230 4.30 16.87 1.84
CA ILE A 230 4.27 15.40 1.76
C ILE A 230 5.38 14.82 2.62
N TRP A 231 5.02 14.23 3.76
CA TRP A 231 5.97 13.48 4.57
C TRP A 231 6.36 12.17 3.88
N GLY A 232 7.64 11.79 3.98
CA GLY A 232 8.12 10.52 3.41
C GLY A 232 7.90 10.44 1.90
N ALA A 233 8.18 11.52 1.18
CA ALA A 233 7.81 11.70 -0.23
C ALA A 233 8.44 10.68 -1.21
N SER A 234 9.48 9.96 -0.80
CA SER A 234 10.07 8.87 -1.59
C SER A 234 9.57 7.47 -1.19
N GLY A 235 8.71 7.33 -0.18
CA GLY A 235 8.15 6.04 0.26
C GLY A 235 6.90 5.63 -0.54
N GLY A 236 6.32 4.48 -0.21
CA GLY A 236 5.17 3.91 -0.94
C GLY A 236 4.01 4.87 -1.17
N ILE A 237 3.41 5.42 -0.11
CA ILE A 237 2.29 6.39 -0.24
C ILE A 237 2.77 7.79 -0.66
N GLY A 238 3.94 8.23 -0.18
CA GLY A 238 4.45 9.57 -0.47
C GLY A 238 4.79 9.78 -1.95
N ALA A 239 5.29 8.75 -2.61
CA ALA A 239 5.63 8.82 -4.03
C ALA A 239 4.38 8.93 -4.92
N TYR A 240 3.30 8.21 -4.63
CA TYR A 240 2.02 8.43 -5.31
C TYR A 240 1.43 9.80 -4.98
N ALA A 241 1.54 10.26 -3.73
CA ALA A 241 1.11 11.60 -3.35
C ALA A 241 1.80 12.69 -4.17
N VAL A 242 3.12 12.61 -4.38
CA VAL A 242 3.85 13.55 -5.25
C VAL A 242 3.28 13.52 -6.67
N GLN A 243 3.09 12.34 -7.25
CA GLN A 243 2.54 12.20 -8.59
C GLN A 243 1.13 12.77 -8.70
N TYR A 244 0.26 12.51 -7.72
CA TYR A 244 -1.10 13.07 -7.70
C TYR A 244 -1.08 14.59 -7.67
N VAL A 245 -0.28 15.18 -6.77
CA VAL A 245 -0.19 16.63 -6.65
C VAL A 245 0.29 17.25 -7.98
N LEU A 246 1.31 16.68 -8.62
CA LEU A 246 1.79 17.14 -9.93
C LEU A 246 0.74 16.99 -11.02
N ASN A 247 0.13 15.81 -11.13
CA ASN A 247 -0.91 15.52 -12.14
C ASN A 247 -2.18 16.39 -11.94
N GLY A 248 -2.49 16.79 -10.71
CA GLY A 248 -3.58 17.71 -10.40
C GLY A 248 -3.24 19.19 -10.54
N GLY A 249 -2.00 19.54 -10.93
CA GLY A 249 -1.54 20.92 -11.05
C GLY A 249 -1.30 21.63 -9.72
N GLY A 250 -1.12 20.88 -8.63
CA GLY A 250 -0.72 21.38 -7.32
C GLY A 250 0.80 21.53 -7.18
N ILE A 251 1.25 21.96 -6.00
CA ILE A 251 2.65 22.24 -5.70
C ILE A 251 3.11 21.30 -4.57
N PRO A 252 3.83 20.20 -4.87
CA PRO A 252 4.30 19.29 -3.84
C PRO A 252 5.53 19.86 -3.11
N ILE A 253 5.53 19.79 -1.78
CA ILE A 253 6.71 20.00 -0.92
C ILE A 253 7.10 18.64 -0.34
N GLY A 254 8.09 17.99 -0.94
CA GLY A 254 8.51 16.65 -0.53
C GLY A 254 9.44 16.70 0.67
N VAL A 255 9.13 15.96 1.74
CA VAL A 255 10.04 15.73 2.85
C VAL A 255 10.63 14.34 2.78
N VAL A 256 11.96 14.27 2.74
CA VAL A 256 12.76 13.04 2.64
C VAL A 256 13.82 13.00 3.73
N SER A 257 14.65 11.95 3.76
CA SER A 257 15.63 11.72 4.83
C SER A 257 17.07 11.50 4.35
N SER A 258 17.35 11.71 3.06
CA SER A 258 18.70 11.67 2.51
C SER A 258 18.80 12.47 1.20
N PRO A 259 20.01 12.85 0.77
CA PRO A 259 20.24 13.51 -0.51
C PRO A 259 19.78 12.69 -1.72
N GLU A 260 20.01 11.37 -1.71
CA GLU A 260 19.64 10.47 -2.80
C GLU A 260 18.11 10.41 -2.97
N ARG A 261 17.38 10.31 -1.86
CA ARG A 261 15.90 10.39 -1.86
C ARG A 261 15.42 11.74 -2.35
N ALA A 262 16.16 12.81 -2.07
CA ALA A 262 15.83 14.14 -2.54
C ALA A 262 16.01 14.25 -4.07
N GLU A 263 17.04 13.63 -4.64
CA GLU A 263 17.24 13.54 -6.08
C GLU A 263 16.12 12.73 -6.76
N LEU A 264 15.73 11.58 -6.17
CA LEU A 264 14.62 10.77 -6.66
C LEU A 264 13.31 11.56 -6.72
N VAL A 265 12.97 12.29 -5.67
CA VAL A 265 11.74 13.10 -5.60
C VAL A 265 11.80 14.28 -6.57
N ARG A 266 12.96 14.92 -6.76
CA ARG A 266 13.15 15.94 -7.80
C ARG A 266 13.00 15.36 -9.21
N ALA A 267 13.49 14.13 -9.44
CA ALA A 267 13.33 13.45 -10.73
C ALA A 267 11.87 13.09 -11.06
N MET A 268 10.95 13.11 -10.08
CA MET A 268 9.51 13.04 -10.30
C MET A 268 8.89 14.38 -10.71
N GLY A 269 9.61 15.50 -10.56
CA GLY A 269 9.11 16.86 -10.82
C GLY A 269 8.81 17.68 -9.55
N CYS A 270 9.07 17.15 -8.34
CA CYS A 270 8.92 17.92 -7.11
C CYS A 270 10.14 18.81 -6.87
N GLU A 271 10.03 20.10 -7.18
CA GLU A 271 11.12 21.08 -7.04
C GLU A 271 11.42 21.43 -5.58
N ALA A 272 10.38 21.60 -4.76
CA ALA A 272 10.49 21.95 -3.35
C ALA A 272 10.71 20.69 -2.50
N VAL A 273 11.98 20.40 -2.16
CA VAL A 273 12.35 19.22 -1.36
C VAL A 273 13.14 19.61 -0.11
N ILE A 274 12.72 19.04 1.02
CA ILE A 274 13.36 19.18 2.33
C ILE A 274 13.96 17.83 2.73
N ASP A 275 15.28 17.79 2.91
CA ASP A 275 15.93 16.68 3.61
C ASP A 275 15.91 16.93 5.11
N ARG A 276 15.03 16.22 5.82
CA ARG A 276 14.83 16.39 7.27
C ARG A 276 16.06 16.00 8.09
N THR A 277 16.91 15.11 7.56
CA THR A 277 18.13 14.65 8.23
C THR A 277 19.20 15.73 8.13
N ALA A 278 19.39 16.29 6.93
CA ALA A 278 20.33 17.41 6.72
C ALA A 278 19.94 18.67 7.50
N GLU A 279 18.64 18.97 7.57
CA GLU A 279 18.11 20.08 8.37
C GLU A 279 18.12 19.78 9.88
N GLY A 280 18.23 18.50 10.29
CA GLY A 280 18.35 18.09 11.69
C GLY A 280 17.17 18.49 12.58
N TYR A 281 15.93 18.42 12.08
CA TYR A 281 14.74 18.80 12.87
C TYR A 281 14.57 17.94 14.12
N LYS A 282 14.38 18.58 15.27
CA LYS A 282 14.09 17.95 16.57
C LYS A 282 12.76 18.45 17.15
N PHE A 283 11.65 18.00 16.56
CA PHE A 283 10.31 18.44 17.00
C PHE A 283 9.95 18.05 18.43
N TRP A 284 10.64 17.07 18.99
CA TRP A 284 10.56 16.64 20.38
C TRP A 284 11.92 16.89 21.06
N SER A 285 11.93 17.61 22.18
CA SER A 285 13.15 17.85 22.97
C SER A 285 13.51 16.65 23.85
N ASP A 286 12.48 15.90 24.24
CA ASP A 286 12.54 14.68 25.04
C ASP A 286 11.32 13.80 24.75
N GLU A 287 11.07 12.77 25.55
CA GLU A 287 9.98 11.82 25.34
C GLU A 287 8.58 12.43 25.51
N THR A 288 8.40 13.58 26.16
CA THR A 288 7.07 14.12 26.47
C THR A 288 6.89 15.60 26.11
N THR A 289 7.95 16.27 25.67
CA THR A 289 7.95 17.70 25.40
C THR A 289 8.28 17.98 23.94
N GLN A 290 7.41 18.73 23.27
CA GLN A 290 7.66 19.23 21.91
C GLN A 290 8.37 20.59 21.92
N ASP A 291 9.09 20.90 20.84
CA ASP A 291 9.80 22.17 20.65
C ASP A 291 9.15 23.06 19.57
N PRO A 292 8.33 24.07 19.94
CA PRO A 292 7.72 24.99 18.99
C PRO A 292 8.71 25.88 18.23
N SER A 293 9.97 25.98 18.66
CA SER A 293 11.00 26.69 17.91
C SER A 293 11.41 25.90 16.64
N GLU A 294 11.44 24.57 16.72
CA GLU A 294 11.72 23.69 15.59
C GLU A 294 10.55 23.66 14.60
N TRP A 295 9.31 23.73 15.06
CA TRP A 295 8.15 23.90 14.16
C TRP A 295 8.22 25.23 13.38
N ARG A 296 8.63 26.32 14.05
CA ARG A 296 8.86 27.63 13.42
C ARG A 296 9.98 27.58 12.39
N ARG A 297 11.08 26.88 12.69
CA ARG A 297 12.19 26.69 11.75
C ARG A 297 11.76 25.90 10.53
N PHE A 298 11.00 24.82 10.71
CA PHE A 298 10.46 24.03 9.62
C PHE A 298 9.49 24.84 8.74
N GLY A 299 8.55 25.58 9.35
CA GLY A 299 7.65 26.48 8.62
C GLY A 299 8.40 27.57 7.85
N LYS A 300 9.50 28.11 8.41
CA LYS A 300 10.35 29.08 7.70
C LYS A 300 10.95 28.46 6.44
N LYS A 301 11.48 27.23 6.53
CA LYS A 301 12.04 26.51 5.38
C LYS A 301 11.00 26.28 4.28
N ILE A 302 9.77 25.91 4.65
CA ILE A 302 8.69 25.73 3.67
C ILE A 302 8.40 27.05 2.95
N ARG A 303 8.26 28.16 3.69
CA ARG A 303 8.04 29.49 3.10
C ARG A 303 9.22 29.99 2.25
N GLU A 304 10.46 29.60 2.56
CA GLU A 304 11.62 29.88 1.71
C GLU A 304 11.52 29.15 0.36
N LEU A 305 10.92 27.95 0.32
CA LEU A 305 10.78 27.15 -0.89
C LEU A 305 9.59 27.57 -1.77
N ILE A 306 8.44 27.88 -1.16
CA ILE A 306 7.17 28.10 -1.89
C ILE A 306 6.50 29.44 -1.61
N GLY A 307 7.08 30.30 -0.76
CA GLY A 307 6.55 31.63 -0.44
C GLY A 307 5.33 31.66 0.48
N THR A 308 4.76 30.51 0.85
CA THR A 308 3.55 30.43 1.70
C THR A 308 3.53 29.16 2.57
N ASP A 309 2.52 29.05 3.42
CA ASP A 309 2.25 27.86 4.23
C ASP A 309 1.41 26.84 3.42
N PRO A 310 1.61 25.53 3.59
CA PRO A 310 0.94 24.50 2.81
C PRO A 310 -0.58 24.49 3.03
N ASP A 311 -1.35 24.41 1.94
CA ASP A 311 -2.81 24.28 1.99
C ASP A 311 -3.24 22.91 2.54
N ILE A 312 -2.48 21.86 2.19
CA ILE A 312 -2.72 20.48 2.62
C ILE A 312 -1.42 19.89 3.20
N VAL A 313 -1.53 19.10 4.27
CA VAL A 313 -0.44 18.26 4.79
C VAL A 313 -0.85 16.80 4.64
N PHE A 314 -0.03 16.03 3.91
CA PHE A 314 -0.15 14.59 3.73
C PHE A 314 0.67 13.88 4.83
N GLU A 315 -0.05 13.40 5.84
CA GLU A 315 0.46 12.85 7.09
C GLU A 315 0.33 11.32 7.15
N HIS A 316 1.36 10.68 7.67
CA HIS A 316 1.42 9.25 7.98
C HIS A 316 2.52 8.90 9.01
N PRO A 317 3.59 9.70 9.23
CA PRO A 317 4.53 9.36 10.29
C PRO A 317 3.90 9.46 11.68
N GLY A 318 2.89 10.31 11.91
CA GLY A 318 2.19 10.40 13.20
C GLY A 318 2.97 11.18 14.26
N ARG A 319 3.18 10.59 15.43
CA ARG A 319 3.69 11.27 16.65
C ARG A 319 4.87 12.21 16.42
N SER A 320 5.89 11.78 15.69
CA SER A 320 7.11 12.56 15.48
C SER A 320 6.89 13.86 14.68
N THR A 321 5.84 13.94 13.87
CA THR A 321 5.63 15.04 12.92
C THR A 321 4.33 15.79 13.11
N MET A 322 3.32 15.22 13.77
CA MET A 322 1.98 15.82 13.80
C MET A 322 1.93 17.23 14.40
N GLY A 323 2.66 17.51 15.48
CA GLY A 323 2.72 18.87 16.04
C GLY A 323 3.24 19.90 15.03
N ALA A 324 4.29 19.55 14.29
CA ALA A 324 4.82 20.38 13.21
C ALA A 324 3.83 20.48 12.03
N SER A 325 3.19 19.38 11.63
CA SER A 325 2.15 19.32 10.59
C SER A 325 1.00 20.29 10.88
N VAL A 326 0.45 20.23 12.10
CA VAL A 326 -0.62 21.14 12.55
C VAL A 326 -0.12 22.58 12.64
N PHE A 327 1.13 22.81 13.04
CA PHE A 327 1.71 24.15 13.11
C PHE A 327 1.84 24.79 11.71
N VAL A 328 2.46 24.11 10.76
CA VAL A 328 2.82 24.67 9.44
C VAL A 328 1.66 24.75 8.47
N ALA A 329 0.61 23.93 8.61
CA ALA A 329 -0.57 24.02 7.74
C ALA A 329 -1.13 25.46 7.72
N LYS A 330 -1.56 25.93 6.55
CA LYS A 330 -2.11 27.28 6.37
C LYS A 330 -3.37 27.50 7.20
N ARG A 331 -3.77 28.76 7.43
CA ARG A 331 -5.11 29.08 7.96
C ARG A 331 -6.18 28.50 7.03
N GLY A 332 -7.12 27.74 7.59
CA GLY A 332 -8.12 26.99 6.82
C GLY A 332 -7.60 25.70 6.18
N GLY A 333 -6.33 25.36 6.39
CA GLY A 333 -5.67 24.21 5.78
C GLY A 333 -6.11 22.87 6.38
N LEU A 334 -5.77 21.81 5.66
CA LEU A 334 -6.19 20.44 5.96
C LEU A 334 -4.99 19.54 6.23
N ILE A 335 -5.04 18.76 7.31
CA ILE A 335 -4.07 17.72 7.62
C ILE A 335 -4.77 16.37 7.39
N MET A 336 -4.39 15.68 6.32
CA MET A 336 -4.88 14.35 6.00
C MET A 336 -3.97 13.31 6.64
N THR A 337 -4.51 12.39 7.44
CA THR A 337 -3.71 11.34 8.10
C THR A 337 -4.28 9.96 7.83
N CYS A 338 -3.42 8.99 7.51
CA CYS A 338 -3.81 7.59 7.27
C CYS A 338 -3.06 6.53 8.07
N ALA A 339 -2.02 6.94 8.80
CA ALA A 339 -1.19 6.07 9.61
C ALA A 339 -0.43 6.89 10.66
N ALA A 340 0.31 6.19 11.51
CA ALA A 340 1.14 6.80 12.54
C ALA A 340 2.42 5.98 12.80
N THR A 341 3.29 5.88 11.80
CA THR A 341 4.50 5.02 11.80
C THR A 341 5.42 5.20 13.01
N SER A 342 5.55 6.43 13.51
CA SER A 342 6.40 6.79 14.67
C SER A 342 5.66 6.76 16.01
N GLY A 343 4.39 6.34 16.01
CA GLY A 343 3.54 6.25 17.20
C GLY A 343 2.16 6.86 16.95
N PHE A 344 1.11 6.15 17.34
CA PHE A 344 -0.29 6.57 17.21
C PHE A 344 -0.78 7.50 18.34
N MET A 345 -0.03 7.59 19.44
CA MET A 345 -0.28 8.58 20.49
C MET A 345 0.26 9.94 20.04
N ILE A 346 -0.64 10.75 19.52
CA ILE A 346 -0.35 12.02 18.86
C ILE A 346 -0.64 13.19 19.79
N GLU A 347 0.25 14.18 19.80
CA GLU A 347 0.08 15.44 20.51
C GLU A 347 0.31 16.63 19.57
N TYR A 348 -0.53 17.66 19.68
CA TYR A 348 -0.36 18.94 18.99
C TYR A 348 -0.93 20.09 19.83
N ASP A 349 -0.44 21.30 19.59
CA ASP A 349 -0.99 22.49 20.21
C ASP A 349 -2.30 22.92 19.50
N ASN A 350 -3.42 22.60 20.15
CA ASN A 350 -4.77 22.80 19.61
C ASN A 350 -5.09 24.27 19.27
N ARG A 351 -4.37 25.25 19.84
CA ARG A 351 -4.55 26.67 19.50
C ARG A 351 -4.31 26.90 18.00
N TYR A 352 -3.31 26.23 17.41
CA TYR A 352 -3.04 26.35 15.98
C TYR A 352 -4.12 25.72 15.11
N LEU A 353 -4.86 24.74 15.63
CA LEU A 353 -5.99 24.12 14.93
C LEU A 353 -7.19 25.08 14.96
N TRP A 354 -7.74 25.39 16.14
CA TRP A 354 -9.01 26.14 16.24
C TRP A 354 -8.88 27.62 15.86
N MET A 355 -7.80 28.30 16.26
CA MET A 355 -7.67 29.75 15.98
C MET A 355 -7.43 30.02 14.50
N ASN A 356 -6.89 29.03 13.78
CA ASN A 356 -6.64 29.10 12.35
C ASN A 356 -7.62 28.29 11.51
N LEU A 357 -8.72 27.78 12.11
CA LEU A 357 -9.80 27.08 11.40
C LEU A 357 -9.28 25.89 10.55
N LYS A 358 -8.24 25.21 11.02
CA LYS A 358 -7.65 24.07 10.32
C LYS A 358 -8.47 22.81 10.60
N THR A 359 -8.35 21.82 9.73
CA THR A 359 -9.02 20.52 9.90
C THR A 359 -7.98 19.40 9.95
N ILE A 360 -8.16 18.43 10.84
CA ILE A 360 -7.47 17.13 10.79
C ILE A 360 -8.51 16.11 10.36
N LYS A 361 -8.23 15.35 9.30
CA LYS A 361 -9.16 14.37 8.74
C LYS A 361 -8.47 13.02 8.60
N GLY A 362 -9.06 12.02 9.25
CA GLY A 362 -8.64 10.63 9.12
C GLY A 362 -9.04 10.09 7.75
N CYS A 363 -8.17 9.26 7.19
CA CYS A 363 -8.39 8.53 5.96
C CYS A 363 -7.89 7.11 6.14
N HIS A 364 -8.70 6.12 5.79
CA HIS A 364 -8.27 4.73 5.74
C HIS A 364 -8.50 4.20 4.34
N PHE A 365 -7.49 3.53 3.77
CA PHE A 365 -7.49 2.96 2.43
C PHE A 365 -8.30 3.74 1.38
N ALA A 366 -9.24 3.11 0.67
CA ALA A 366 -10.06 3.62 -0.41
C ALA A 366 -11.30 2.73 -0.63
N ASN A 367 -12.45 3.32 -0.96
CA ASN A 367 -13.58 2.53 -1.44
C ASN A 367 -13.31 2.01 -2.86
N TYR A 368 -14.13 1.08 -3.35
CA TYR A 368 -13.91 0.46 -4.67
C TYR A 368 -13.87 1.49 -5.80
N ARG A 369 -14.75 2.51 -5.78
CA ARG A 369 -14.75 3.58 -6.79
C ARG A 369 -13.42 4.36 -6.80
N GLU A 370 -12.92 4.73 -5.63
CA GLU A 370 -11.65 5.44 -5.49
C GLU A 370 -10.46 4.58 -5.94
N ALA A 371 -10.44 3.30 -5.55
CA ALA A 371 -9.41 2.37 -6.00
C ALA A 371 -9.45 2.19 -7.52
N TYR A 372 -10.64 2.05 -8.10
CA TYR A 372 -10.84 1.91 -9.53
C TYR A 372 -10.37 3.15 -10.31
N GLU A 373 -10.71 4.36 -9.85
CA GLU A 373 -10.22 5.61 -10.45
C GLU A 373 -8.71 5.78 -10.32
N ALA A 374 -8.14 5.42 -9.16
CA ALA A 374 -6.70 5.41 -8.95
C ALA A 374 -5.99 4.43 -9.91
N ASN A 375 -6.57 3.24 -10.13
CA ASN A 375 -6.07 2.25 -11.09
C ASN A 375 -6.26 2.72 -12.55
N ARG A 376 -7.37 3.39 -12.87
CA ARG A 376 -7.61 3.97 -14.20
C ARG A 376 -6.51 4.98 -14.56
N LEU A 377 -6.10 5.83 -13.63
CA LEU A 377 -5.01 6.79 -13.85
C LEU A 377 -3.65 6.11 -14.09
N ILE A 378 -3.42 4.93 -13.51
CA ILE A 378 -2.27 4.09 -13.87
C ILE A 378 -2.44 3.52 -15.27
N CYS A 379 -3.59 2.93 -15.59
CA CYS A 379 -3.88 2.37 -16.91
C CYS A 379 -3.69 3.41 -18.03
N GLU A 380 -4.05 4.67 -17.77
CA GLU A 380 -3.89 5.81 -18.70
C GLU A 380 -2.45 6.38 -18.74
N GLY A 381 -1.52 5.84 -17.94
CA GLY A 381 -0.14 6.31 -17.90
C GLY A 381 0.04 7.69 -17.28
N LYS A 382 -0.91 8.15 -16.44
CA LYS A 382 -0.83 9.44 -15.72
C LYS A 382 -0.17 9.33 -14.35
N ILE A 383 -0.23 8.14 -13.78
CA ILE A 383 0.42 7.76 -12.52
C ILE A 383 1.23 6.50 -12.81
N HIS A 384 2.43 6.41 -12.27
CA HIS A 384 3.39 5.36 -12.55
C HIS A 384 3.72 4.54 -11.29
N PRO A 385 3.98 3.24 -11.43
CA PRO A 385 4.37 2.39 -10.30
C PRO A 385 5.69 2.87 -9.69
N THR A 386 5.84 2.63 -8.39
CA THR A 386 7.01 3.06 -7.61
C THR A 386 7.86 1.87 -7.17
N LEU A 387 7.90 0.81 -7.99
CA LEU A 387 8.66 -0.42 -7.74
C LEU A 387 10.18 -0.13 -7.73
N SER A 388 10.84 -0.45 -6.62
CA SER A 388 12.28 -0.25 -6.45
C SER A 388 13.08 -1.55 -6.53
N ALA A 389 12.57 -2.64 -5.97
CA ALA A 389 13.16 -3.97 -6.06
C ALA A 389 12.09 -5.05 -5.96
N THR A 390 12.42 -6.23 -6.47
CA THR A 390 11.57 -7.41 -6.47
C THR A 390 12.26 -8.54 -5.74
N TYR A 391 11.49 -9.32 -4.98
CA TYR A 391 11.93 -10.49 -4.23
C TYR A 391 11.20 -11.74 -4.71
N ALA A 392 11.76 -12.92 -4.48
CA ALA A 392 11.02 -14.16 -4.64
C ALA A 392 10.06 -14.38 -3.46
N LEU A 393 9.06 -15.24 -3.63
CA LEU A 393 8.13 -15.64 -2.56
C LEU A 393 8.87 -16.20 -1.32
N ASP A 394 9.94 -16.96 -1.55
CA ASP A 394 10.79 -17.53 -0.50
C ASP A 394 11.58 -16.45 0.30
N ASP A 395 11.73 -15.23 -0.26
CA ASP A 395 12.49 -14.13 0.34
C ASP A 395 11.61 -13.05 0.99
N VAL A 396 10.32 -13.31 1.20
CA VAL A 396 9.37 -12.32 1.75
C VAL A 396 9.77 -11.85 3.16
N GLY A 397 10.41 -12.71 3.96
CA GLY A 397 10.97 -12.31 5.25
C GLY A 397 12.01 -11.19 5.14
N GLU A 398 12.92 -11.29 4.16
CA GLU A 398 13.94 -10.26 3.91
C GLU A 398 13.32 -8.98 3.36
N ALA A 399 12.34 -9.10 2.47
CA ALA A 399 11.59 -7.95 1.94
C ALA A 399 10.84 -7.20 3.07
N ALA A 400 10.18 -7.93 3.98
CA ALA A 400 9.51 -7.36 5.15
C ALA A 400 10.51 -6.67 6.10
N ALA A 401 11.68 -7.27 6.36
CA ALA A 401 12.73 -6.67 7.17
C ALA A 401 13.28 -5.38 6.55
N ALA A 402 13.45 -5.34 5.22
CA ALA A 402 13.87 -4.14 4.49
C ALA A 402 12.84 -3.00 4.59
N VAL A 403 11.54 -3.33 4.57
CA VAL A 403 10.46 -2.35 4.82
C VAL A 403 10.52 -1.83 6.25
N GLN A 404 10.57 -2.72 7.24
CA GLN A 404 10.63 -2.37 8.66
C GLN A 404 11.79 -1.42 8.98
N LYS A 405 12.97 -1.68 8.40
CA LYS A 405 14.20 -0.90 8.63
C LYS A 405 14.31 0.35 7.76
N ASN A 406 13.27 0.68 6.97
CA ASN A 406 13.25 1.80 6.03
C ASN A 406 14.44 1.78 5.03
N GLN A 407 14.89 0.59 4.62
CA GLN A 407 16.04 0.35 3.74
C GLN A 407 15.68 0.34 2.25
N HIS A 408 14.50 0.87 1.89
CA HIS A 408 14.01 0.94 0.52
C HIS A 408 13.30 2.28 0.28
N GLU A 409 13.14 2.60 -1.00
CA GLU A 409 12.27 3.66 -1.51
C GLU A 409 11.10 3.04 -2.26
N GLY A 410 10.01 3.79 -2.41
CA GLY A 410 8.83 3.35 -3.15
C GLY A 410 8.24 2.07 -2.57
N LYS A 411 8.18 1.03 -3.41
CA LYS A 411 7.54 -0.25 -3.12
C LYS A 411 8.44 -1.43 -3.45
N LEU A 412 8.35 -2.48 -2.63
CA LEU A 412 8.99 -3.78 -2.89
C LEU A 412 7.96 -4.76 -3.46
N GLY A 413 8.24 -5.29 -4.64
CA GLY A 413 7.45 -6.33 -5.29
C GLY A 413 7.86 -7.73 -4.85
N VAL A 414 6.96 -8.69 -5.00
CA VAL A 414 7.22 -10.11 -4.74
C VAL A 414 6.74 -10.91 -5.93
N LEU A 415 7.64 -11.65 -6.58
CA LEU A 415 7.29 -12.65 -7.58
C LEU A 415 6.67 -13.85 -6.88
N VAL A 416 5.51 -14.28 -7.38
CA VAL A 416 4.79 -15.44 -6.87
C VAL A 416 4.81 -16.53 -7.94
N LEU A 417 3.78 -16.62 -8.80
CA LEU A 417 3.79 -17.55 -9.92
C LEU A 417 4.60 -17.03 -11.12
N ALA A 418 4.90 -15.73 -11.20
CA ALA A 418 5.83 -15.20 -12.20
C ALA A 418 7.25 -15.74 -11.92
N PRO A 419 7.88 -16.49 -12.84
CA PRO A 419 9.20 -17.09 -12.60
C PRO A 419 10.35 -16.07 -12.66
N GLU A 420 10.12 -14.91 -13.29
CA GLU A 420 11.08 -13.83 -13.47
C GLU A 420 10.36 -12.49 -13.62
N GLU A 421 11.08 -11.39 -13.38
CA GLU A 421 10.62 -10.02 -13.65
C GLU A 421 10.38 -9.79 -15.15
N GLY A 422 9.58 -8.79 -15.50
CA GLY A 422 9.42 -8.35 -16.89
C GLY A 422 8.24 -8.99 -17.64
N LEU A 423 7.54 -9.95 -17.04
CA LEU A 423 6.42 -10.67 -17.66
C LEU A 423 5.08 -9.96 -17.46
N GLY A 424 4.10 -10.24 -18.33
CA GLY A 424 2.71 -9.79 -18.18
C GLY A 424 2.33 -8.52 -18.94
N VAL A 425 3.23 -7.95 -19.72
CA VAL A 425 2.96 -6.79 -20.59
C VAL A 425 2.16 -7.24 -21.82
N THR A 426 1.00 -6.63 -22.05
CA THR A 426 0.14 -6.85 -23.23
C THR A 426 -0.03 -5.59 -24.08
N ASP A 427 0.42 -4.43 -23.60
CA ASP A 427 0.55 -3.18 -24.37
C ASP A 427 2.02 -2.69 -24.36
N PRO A 428 2.87 -3.25 -25.24
CA PRO A 428 4.29 -2.89 -25.30
C PRO A 428 4.53 -1.48 -25.87
N GLU A 429 3.60 -0.93 -26.65
CA GLU A 429 3.74 0.39 -27.26
C GLU A 429 3.64 1.50 -26.20
N LEU A 430 2.60 1.45 -25.37
CA LEU A 430 2.46 2.38 -24.24
C LEU A 430 3.58 2.20 -23.23
N ARG A 431 4.01 0.96 -22.98
CA ARG A 431 5.16 0.67 -22.11
C ARG A 431 6.42 1.37 -22.60
N ALA A 432 6.74 1.26 -23.88
CA ALA A 432 7.96 1.86 -24.44
C ALA A 432 7.98 3.39 -24.28
N GLN A 433 6.82 4.03 -24.40
CA GLN A 433 6.68 5.48 -24.20
C GLN A 433 6.91 5.90 -22.74
N LEU A 434 6.45 5.09 -21.79
CA LEU A 434 6.44 5.42 -20.36
C LEU A 434 7.57 4.76 -19.55
N LEU A 435 8.42 3.95 -20.19
CA LEU A 435 9.47 3.18 -19.51
C LEU A 435 10.39 4.03 -18.61
N PRO A 436 10.78 5.26 -19.00
CA PRO A 436 11.56 6.14 -18.12
C PRO A 436 10.87 6.42 -16.78
N GLU A 437 9.57 6.62 -16.79
CA GLU A 437 8.75 6.92 -15.63
C GLU A 437 8.51 5.67 -14.77
N ILE A 438 8.12 4.57 -15.41
CA ILE A 438 7.82 3.27 -14.80
C ILE A 438 9.02 2.74 -14.00
N THR A 439 10.22 2.80 -14.59
CA THR A 439 11.42 2.21 -13.98
C THR A 439 12.25 3.24 -13.19
N ARG A 440 11.71 4.42 -12.88
CA ARG A 440 12.43 5.48 -12.15
C ARG A 440 12.98 4.97 -10.81
N PHE A 441 12.15 4.30 -10.02
CA PHE A 441 12.51 3.83 -8.68
C PHE A 441 13.51 2.67 -8.73
N SER A 442 13.34 1.71 -9.62
CA SER A 442 14.27 0.59 -9.78
C SER A 442 15.64 1.05 -10.29
N ARG A 443 15.70 1.97 -11.26
CA ARG A 443 16.96 2.58 -11.71
C ARG A 443 17.67 3.34 -10.60
N HIS A 444 16.93 4.06 -9.76
CA HIS A 444 17.49 4.75 -8.59
C HIS A 444 18.11 3.77 -7.59
N ALA A 445 17.37 2.71 -7.23
CA ALA A 445 17.85 1.68 -6.31
C ALA A 445 19.10 0.95 -6.82
N GLN A 446 19.19 0.68 -8.13
CA GLN A 446 20.38 0.08 -8.76
C GLN A 446 21.55 1.06 -8.84
N GLY A 447 21.29 2.35 -9.09
CA GLY A 447 22.30 3.40 -9.16
C GLY A 447 23.01 3.63 -7.83
N GLY A 448 22.27 3.62 -6.72
CA GLY A 448 22.83 3.78 -5.37
C GLY A 448 23.78 2.64 -4.95
N LYS A 449 23.64 1.44 -5.53
CA LYS A 449 24.56 0.31 -5.27
C LYS A 449 25.95 0.51 -5.91
N LYS A 450 26.09 1.35 -6.94
CA LYS A 450 27.38 1.58 -7.63
C LYS A 450 28.26 2.64 -6.97
N SER A 451 27.71 3.50 -6.11
CA SER A 451 28.45 4.56 -5.40
C SER A 451 29.02 4.12 -4.04
N GLY A 452 28.82 2.85 -3.65
CA GLY A 452 29.25 2.29 -2.36
C GLY A 452 30.34 1.22 -2.45
N HIS A 453 31.25 1.29 -3.42
CA HIS A 453 32.45 0.44 -3.51
C HIS A 453 33.72 1.28 -3.41
#